data_AF-A0A1J4ZBW9-F1
#
_entry.id   AF-A0A1J4ZBW9-F1
#
_cell.length_a   1.000
_cell.length_b   1.000
_cell.length_c   1.000
_cell.angle_alpha   90.00
_cell.angle_beta   90.00
_cell.angle_gamma   90.00
#
_symmetry.space_group_name_H-M   'P 1'
#
loop_
_entity.id
_entity.type
_entity.pdbx_description
1 polymer ?
#
loop_
_entity_poly.entity_id
_entity_poly.type
_entity_poly.pdbx_seq_one_letter_code
_entity_poly.pdbx_strand_id
1 'polypeptide(L)'
;MVFKINISGKNGKTWKFETESEVLIGKKLGEKLNGSEISPDLAGYELTINGASDIAGFPHKLDVEGPQLKRVLLSKGWGMHKRPKKEGKRKVQTPRGFRKRKTVRGNIISEKTTQINLMITREGSKKISEIFPEQNKIIEIEKPTEVIKEAPKEEIKEEVKKEIKDSIPESPETETSESKENAAEEIAEKEKKEQ
;
A
#
# COMPACT_ATOMS: atom_id res chain seq x y z
N MET A 1 5.61 -21.64 -16.05
CA MET A 1 4.75 -21.22 -14.91
C MET A 1 4.72 -19.70 -14.87
N VAL A 2 3.54 -19.10 -14.72
CA VAL A 2 3.35 -17.65 -14.80
C VAL A 2 3.70 -17.00 -13.47
N PHE A 3 4.62 -16.04 -13.48
CA PHE A 3 4.94 -15.20 -12.33
C PHE A 3 4.40 -13.78 -12.51
N LYS A 4 3.89 -13.20 -11.43
CA LYS A 4 3.57 -11.77 -11.36
C LYS A 4 4.80 -11.00 -10.93
N ILE A 5 5.36 -10.18 -11.82
CA ILE A 5 6.59 -9.46 -11.56
C ILE A 5 6.27 -7.99 -11.30
N ASN A 6 6.77 -7.48 -10.18
CA ASN A 6 6.70 -6.07 -9.83
C ASN A 6 8.11 -5.47 -9.91
N ILE A 7 8.32 -4.49 -10.78
CA ILE A 7 9.59 -3.77 -10.91
C ILE A 7 9.44 -2.40 -10.25
N SER A 8 10.23 -2.14 -9.21
CA SER A 8 10.33 -0.82 -8.59
C SER A 8 11.44 0.01 -9.24
N GLY A 9 11.09 1.20 -9.73
CA GLY A 9 12.06 2.20 -10.19
C GLY A 9 12.52 3.12 -9.07
N LYS A 10 13.62 3.84 -9.31
CA LYS A 10 14.13 4.86 -8.37
C LYS A 10 13.13 5.99 -8.12
N ASN A 11 12.24 6.25 -9.08
CA ASN A 11 11.22 7.29 -9.02
C ASN A 11 10.03 6.92 -8.10
N GLY A 12 10.11 5.82 -7.34
CA GLY A 12 9.04 5.31 -6.47
C GLY A 12 7.87 4.67 -7.23
N LYS A 13 7.84 4.76 -8.56
CA LYS A 13 6.86 4.08 -9.41
C LYS A 13 7.18 2.58 -9.51
N THR A 14 6.12 1.79 -9.56
CA THR A 14 6.21 0.33 -9.71
C THR A 14 5.41 -0.09 -10.94
N TRP A 15 6.03 -0.87 -11.81
CA TRP A 15 5.39 -1.46 -12.98
C TRP A 15 5.14 -2.93 -12.75
N LYS A 16 4.02 -3.43 -13.27
CA LYS A 16 3.56 -4.80 -13.07
C LYS A 16 3.44 -5.49 -14.41
N PHE A 17 3.95 -6.71 -14.52
CA PHE A 17 3.73 -7.52 -15.71
C PHE A 17 3.72 -9.00 -15.33
N GLU A 18 3.08 -9.80 -16.18
CA GLU A 18 3.03 -11.24 -16.02
C GLU A 18 3.95 -11.87 -17.07
N THR A 19 4.77 -12.81 -16.64
CA THR A 19 5.75 -13.46 -17.52
C THR A 19 5.97 -14.90 -17.10
N GLU A 20 6.13 -15.76 -18.10
CA GLU A 20 6.56 -17.13 -17.93
C GLU A 20 8.08 -17.17 -18.05
N SER A 21 8.76 -17.46 -16.93
CA SER A 21 10.23 -17.48 -16.91
C SER A 21 10.73 -18.61 -16.01
N GLU A 22 11.28 -19.65 -16.62
CA GLU A 22 11.92 -20.75 -15.87
C GLU A 22 13.26 -20.33 -15.27
N VAL A 23 13.91 -19.32 -15.88
CA VAL A 23 15.23 -18.79 -15.47
C VAL A 23 15.23 -18.19 -14.05
N LEU A 24 14.06 -17.77 -13.55
CA LEU A 24 13.94 -17.22 -12.19
C LEU A 24 13.94 -18.31 -11.11
N ILE A 25 13.70 -19.57 -11.47
CA ILE A 25 13.68 -20.68 -10.54
C ILE A 25 15.12 -21.00 -10.12
N GLY A 26 15.36 -21.14 -8.82
CA GLY A 26 16.69 -21.43 -8.26
C GLY A 26 17.54 -20.19 -7.96
N LYS A 27 17.18 -19.01 -8.45
CA LYS A 27 17.83 -17.74 -8.08
C LYS A 27 17.57 -17.43 -6.59
N LYS A 28 18.53 -16.73 -5.96
CA LYS A 28 18.42 -16.31 -4.55
C LYS A 28 17.86 -14.89 -4.43
N LEU A 29 17.16 -14.63 -3.33
CA LEU A 29 16.87 -13.25 -2.91
C LEU A 29 18.20 -12.49 -2.69
N GLY A 30 18.25 -11.25 -3.15
CA GLY A 30 19.43 -10.38 -3.15
C GLY A 30 20.36 -10.55 -4.36
N GLU A 31 20.11 -11.53 -5.22
CA GLU A 31 20.89 -11.75 -6.44
C GLU A 31 20.56 -10.71 -7.53
N LYS A 32 21.58 -10.40 -8.35
CA LYS A 32 21.45 -9.53 -9.53
C LYS A 32 21.12 -10.37 -10.76
N LEU A 33 20.18 -9.88 -11.55
CA LEU A 33 19.68 -10.47 -12.78
C LEU A 33 19.81 -9.49 -13.92
N ASN A 34 20.09 -10.01 -15.11
CA ASN A 34 19.98 -9.24 -16.33
C ASN A 34 18.51 -9.17 -16.75
N GLY A 35 18.01 -7.98 -17.07
CA GLY A 35 16.63 -7.78 -17.52
C GLY A 35 16.29 -8.55 -18.80
N SER A 36 17.31 -8.81 -19.64
CA SER A 36 17.17 -9.61 -20.87
C SER A 36 16.76 -11.07 -20.63
N GLU A 37 17.02 -11.63 -19.43
CA GLU A 37 16.61 -12.99 -19.07
C GLU A 37 15.11 -13.07 -18.75
N ILE A 38 14.46 -11.94 -18.47
CA ILE A 38 13.07 -11.87 -18.02
C ILE A 38 12.16 -11.43 -19.17
N SER A 39 12.54 -10.36 -19.88
CA SER A 39 11.80 -9.87 -21.04
C SER A 39 12.76 -9.21 -22.04
N PRO A 40 12.54 -9.37 -23.36
CA PRO A 40 13.31 -8.67 -24.38
C PRO A 40 13.23 -7.15 -24.26
N ASP A 41 12.13 -6.61 -23.71
CA ASP A 41 11.95 -5.17 -23.57
C ASP A 41 12.85 -4.57 -22.48
N LEU A 42 13.27 -5.39 -21.52
CA LEU A 42 14.13 -5.00 -20.40
C LEU A 42 15.62 -5.22 -20.70
N ALA A 43 16.00 -5.31 -21.97
CA ALA A 43 17.38 -5.42 -22.38
C ALA A 43 18.24 -4.25 -21.83
N GLY A 44 19.41 -4.60 -21.28
CA GLY A 44 20.36 -3.65 -20.70
C GLY A 44 20.09 -3.21 -19.26
N TYR A 45 19.00 -3.67 -18.63
CA TYR A 45 18.74 -3.41 -17.20
C TYR A 45 19.44 -4.41 -16.29
N GLU A 46 19.95 -3.95 -15.15
CA GLU A 46 20.33 -4.82 -14.02
C GLU A 46 19.27 -4.70 -12.91
N LEU A 47 18.68 -5.85 -12.55
CA LEU A 47 17.59 -5.96 -11.59
C LEU A 47 18.04 -6.79 -10.39
N THR A 48 17.69 -6.39 -9.17
CA THR A 48 17.91 -7.19 -7.96
C THR A 48 16.61 -7.80 -7.44
N ILE A 49 16.64 -9.07 -7.06
CA ILE A 49 15.48 -9.71 -6.41
C ILE A 49 15.41 -9.25 -4.95
N ASN A 50 14.48 -8.34 -4.63
CA ASN A 50 14.32 -7.84 -3.26
C ASN A 50 13.33 -8.66 -2.42
N GLY A 51 12.44 -9.42 -3.04
CA GLY A 51 11.47 -10.22 -2.31
C GLY A 51 10.59 -11.06 -3.22
N ALA A 52 9.88 -12.01 -2.62
CA ALA A 52 8.91 -12.83 -3.34
C ALA A 52 7.82 -13.37 -2.38
N SER A 53 6.69 -13.76 -2.95
CA SER A 53 5.54 -14.32 -2.22
C SER A 53 5.19 -15.70 -2.74
N ASP A 54 4.87 -16.62 -1.82
CA ASP A 54 4.40 -17.97 -2.11
C ASP A 54 2.93 -17.98 -2.56
N ILE A 55 2.44 -19.11 -3.11
CA ILE A 55 1.02 -19.31 -3.43
C ILE A 55 0.11 -19.07 -2.22
N ALA A 56 0.53 -19.52 -1.04
CA ALA A 56 -0.22 -19.32 0.20
C ALA A 56 -0.02 -17.91 0.81
N GLY A 57 0.67 -17.00 0.12
CA GLY A 57 0.97 -15.65 0.61
C GLY A 57 2.06 -15.59 1.67
N PHE A 58 2.83 -16.67 1.86
CA PHE A 58 4.00 -16.62 2.75
C PHE A 58 5.13 -15.80 2.10
N PRO A 59 5.73 -14.85 2.84
CA PRO A 59 6.85 -14.08 2.33
C PRO A 59 8.14 -14.92 2.36
N HIS A 60 9.01 -14.70 1.38
CA HIS A 60 10.39 -15.18 1.40
C HIS A 60 11.22 -14.38 2.42
N LYS A 61 12.20 -15.03 3.05
CA LYS A 61 13.11 -14.41 4.04
C LYS A 61 14.56 -14.71 3.67
N LEU A 62 15.37 -13.65 3.56
CA LEU A 62 16.78 -13.74 3.13
C LEU A 62 17.63 -14.68 3.99
N ASP A 63 17.47 -14.61 5.32
CA ASP A 63 18.29 -15.41 6.25
C ASP A 63 17.96 -16.91 6.25
N VAL A 64 16.85 -17.32 5.62
CA VAL A 64 16.38 -18.71 5.67
C VAL A 64 16.79 -19.39 4.38
N GLU A 65 17.76 -20.30 4.46
CA GLU A 65 18.23 -20.98 3.26
C GLU A 65 17.23 -22.02 2.72
N GLY A 66 17.17 -22.10 1.40
CA GLY A 66 16.42 -23.12 0.67
C GLY A 66 15.10 -22.63 0.08
N PRO A 67 14.42 -23.46 -0.71
CA PRO A 67 13.14 -23.12 -1.33
C PRO A 67 11.94 -23.50 -0.47
N GLN A 68 12.11 -24.19 0.66
CA GLN A 68 11.01 -24.77 1.44
C GLN A 68 10.41 -23.78 2.46
N LEU A 69 9.21 -24.11 2.95
CA LEU A 69 8.58 -23.41 4.08
C LEU A 69 9.19 -23.85 5.41
N LYS A 70 9.60 -22.88 6.23
CA LYS A 70 10.19 -23.12 7.56
C LYS A 70 9.50 -22.27 8.62
N ARG A 71 9.36 -22.82 9.83
CA ARG A 71 8.79 -22.11 10.99
C ARG A 71 9.88 -21.45 11.83
N VAL A 72 10.09 -20.16 11.61
CA VAL A 72 11.11 -19.37 12.30
C VAL A 72 10.50 -18.63 13.49
N LEU A 73 11.22 -18.61 14.61
CA LEU A 73 10.85 -17.81 15.78
C LEU A 73 11.26 -16.34 15.53
N LEU A 74 10.28 -15.49 15.23
CA LEU A 74 10.51 -14.08 14.94
C LEU A 74 10.35 -13.24 16.21
N SER A 75 11.30 -12.33 16.41
CA SER A 75 11.21 -11.23 17.37
C SER A 75 10.56 -10.01 16.71
N LYS A 76 10.38 -8.92 17.47
CA LYS A 76 9.90 -7.62 16.94
C LYS A 76 10.81 -7.12 15.80
N GLY A 77 10.22 -6.73 14.67
CA GLY A 77 10.95 -6.31 13.46
C GLY A 77 10.33 -6.89 12.19
N TRP A 78 11.14 -7.64 11.42
CA TRP A 78 10.75 -8.23 10.13
C TRP A 78 9.50 -9.11 10.22
N GLY A 79 8.44 -8.74 9.50
CA GLY A 79 7.16 -9.46 9.51
C GLY A 79 6.42 -9.42 10.86
N MET A 80 6.94 -8.68 11.83
CA MET A 80 6.42 -8.52 13.18
C MET A 80 6.42 -7.04 13.56
N HIS A 81 5.69 -6.24 12.77
CA HIS A 81 5.41 -4.86 13.13
C HIS A 81 4.39 -4.83 14.29
N LYS A 82 4.49 -3.80 15.12
CA LYS A 82 3.57 -3.51 16.23
C LYS A 82 2.15 -3.31 15.67
N ARG A 83 1.42 -4.36 15.35
CA ARG A 83 -0.04 -4.25 15.32
C ARG A 83 -0.46 -4.31 16.78
N PRO A 84 -0.90 -3.19 17.39
CA PRO A 84 -1.52 -3.28 18.69
C PRO A 84 -2.70 -4.24 18.53
N LYS A 85 -2.70 -5.35 19.26
CA LYS A 85 -3.95 -6.10 19.41
C LYS A 85 -4.90 -5.13 20.12
N LYS A 86 -6.06 -4.88 19.51
CA LYS A 86 -7.13 -4.15 20.16
C LYS A 86 -7.75 -5.11 21.18
N GLU A 87 -7.35 -5.00 22.44
CA GLU A 87 -8.17 -5.49 23.55
C GLU A 87 -8.95 -4.27 24.06
N GLY A 88 -10.22 -4.17 23.68
CA GLY A 88 -11.08 -3.02 24.00
C GLY A 88 -10.75 -1.72 23.24
N LYS A 89 -10.88 -0.56 23.92
CA LYS A 89 -10.67 0.79 23.34
C LYS A 89 -9.21 1.26 23.31
N ARG A 90 -8.27 0.52 23.93
CA ARG A 90 -6.86 0.94 24.08
C ARG A 90 -5.93 0.22 23.10
N LYS A 91 -5.01 0.96 22.49
CA LYS A 91 -3.93 0.39 21.67
C LYS A 91 -2.88 -0.21 22.61
N VAL A 92 -2.88 -1.54 22.79
CA VAL A 92 -1.85 -2.22 23.58
C VAL A 92 -0.57 -2.31 22.75
N GLN A 93 0.51 -1.66 23.19
CA GLN A 93 1.81 -1.84 22.53
C GLN A 93 2.27 -3.30 22.69
N THR A 94 2.91 -3.84 21.65
CA THR A 94 3.50 -5.18 21.73
C THR A 94 4.47 -5.25 22.92
N PRO A 95 4.29 -6.19 23.87
CA PRO A 95 5.13 -6.27 25.05
C PRO A 95 6.61 -6.45 24.66
N ARG A 96 7.51 -5.87 25.46
CA ARG A 96 8.96 -6.09 25.29
C ARG A 96 9.23 -7.60 25.43
N GLY A 97 9.97 -8.17 24.48
CA GLY A 97 10.25 -9.60 24.46
C GLY A 97 9.22 -10.50 23.76
N PHE A 98 8.19 -9.96 23.10
CA PHE A 98 7.26 -10.79 22.33
C PHE A 98 7.97 -11.51 21.18
N ARG A 99 7.90 -12.85 21.19
CA ARG A 99 8.41 -13.72 20.14
C ARG A 99 7.28 -14.63 19.66
N LYS A 100 7.13 -14.78 18.35
CA LYS A 100 6.12 -15.68 17.76
C LYS A 100 6.71 -16.45 16.60
N ARG A 101 6.46 -17.76 16.58
CA ARG A 101 6.82 -18.61 15.44
C ARG A 101 5.87 -18.33 14.28
N LYS A 102 6.43 -17.92 13.14
CA LYS A 102 5.68 -17.76 11.88
C LYS A 102 6.30 -18.65 10.81
N THR A 103 5.45 -19.14 9.91
CA THR A 103 5.91 -19.83 8.71
C THR A 103 6.36 -18.78 7.70
N VAL A 104 7.56 -18.97 7.17
CA VAL A 104 8.15 -18.16 6.11
C VAL A 104 8.71 -19.09 5.06
N ARG A 105 8.80 -18.63 3.82
CA ARG A 105 9.54 -19.34 2.78
C ARG A 105 11.02 -18.97 2.88
N GLY A 106 11.90 -19.87 2.43
CA GLY A 106 13.33 -19.58 2.40
C GLY A 106 13.69 -18.52 1.37
N ASN A 107 14.97 -18.43 1.01
CA ASN A 107 15.52 -17.39 0.16
C ASN A 107 15.68 -17.78 -1.31
N ILE A 108 15.32 -19.01 -1.69
CA ILE A 108 15.41 -19.50 -3.07
C ILE A 108 14.03 -19.48 -3.72
N ILE A 109 13.94 -18.90 -4.92
CA ILE A 109 12.72 -18.90 -5.73
C ILE A 109 12.45 -20.31 -6.23
N SER A 110 11.21 -20.76 -6.06
CA SER A 110 10.72 -22.06 -6.50
C SER A 110 9.45 -21.88 -7.32
N GLU A 111 9.03 -22.91 -8.05
CA GLU A 111 7.77 -22.98 -8.79
C GLU A 111 6.56 -22.52 -7.97
N LYS A 112 6.55 -22.78 -6.66
CA LYS A 112 5.43 -22.38 -5.78
C LYS A 112 5.39 -20.86 -5.48
N THR A 113 6.25 -20.07 -6.09
CA THR A 113 6.24 -18.60 -5.98
C THR A 113 5.16 -18.03 -6.89
N THR A 114 4.38 -17.05 -6.44
CA THR A 114 3.37 -16.37 -7.26
C THR A 114 3.84 -15.01 -7.74
N GLN A 115 4.48 -14.25 -6.85
CA GLN A 115 4.88 -12.87 -7.10
C GLN A 115 6.36 -12.68 -6.78
N ILE A 116 7.06 -11.96 -7.65
CA ILE A 116 8.47 -11.59 -7.47
C ILE A 116 8.58 -10.07 -7.52
N ASN A 117 9.31 -9.51 -6.56
CA ASN A 117 9.58 -8.08 -6.45
C ASN A 117 11.05 -7.81 -6.84
N LEU A 118 11.22 -7.02 -7.90
CA LEU A 118 12.51 -6.65 -8.45
C LEU A 118 12.76 -5.15 -8.25
N MET A 119 14.03 -4.78 -8.06
CA MET A 119 14.48 -3.40 -7.96
C MET A 119 15.50 -3.08 -9.04
N ILE A 120 15.35 -1.93 -9.70
CA ILE A 120 16.30 -1.48 -10.72
C ILE A 120 17.57 -0.98 -10.05
N THR A 121 18.70 -1.66 -10.29
CA THR A 121 20.02 -1.22 -9.84
C THR A 121 20.69 -0.35 -10.89
N ARG A 122 20.71 -0.81 -12.15
CA ARG A 122 21.21 -0.03 -13.30
C ARG A 122 20.12 0.09 -14.35
N GLU A 123 20.00 1.30 -14.87
CA GLU A 123 19.06 1.63 -15.94
C GLU A 123 19.66 1.22 -17.28
N GLY A 124 18.83 0.59 -18.12
CA GLY A 124 19.20 0.18 -19.47
C GLY A 124 18.93 1.27 -20.51
N SER A 125 18.96 0.87 -21.78
CA SER A 125 18.93 1.78 -22.93
C SER A 125 17.59 2.48 -23.16
N LYS A 126 16.46 1.84 -22.84
CA LYS A 126 15.11 2.39 -23.01
C LYS A 126 14.54 2.78 -21.65
N LYS A 127 13.83 3.90 -21.54
CA LYS A 127 13.16 4.27 -20.29
C LYS A 127 12.01 3.31 -20.01
N ILE A 128 11.94 2.80 -18.78
CA ILE A 128 10.89 1.88 -18.35
C ILE A 128 9.46 2.47 -18.53
N SER A 129 9.35 3.80 -18.49
CA SER A 129 8.07 4.49 -18.66
C SER A 129 7.49 4.34 -20.07
N GLU A 130 8.35 4.19 -21.07
CA GLU A 130 7.98 4.00 -22.47
C GLU A 130 7.63 2.54 -22.76
N ILE A 131 8.19 1.61 -21.97
CA ILE A 131 7.91 0.17 -22.05
C ILE A 131 6.51 -0.13 -21.54
N PHE A 132 6.07 0.56 -20.48
CA PHE A 132 4.73 0.39 -19.89
C PHE A 132 3.91 1.69 -19.94
N PRO A 133 3.51 2.16 -21.13
CA PRO A 133 2.83 3.44 -21.30
C PRO A 133 1.43 3.45 -20.64
N GLU A 134 0.73 2.32 -20.66
CA GLU A 134 -0.62 2.20 -20.09
C GLU A 134 -0.64 2.39 -18.57
N GLN A 135 0.42 1.98 -17.88
CA GLN A 135 0.51 2.01 -16.42
C GLN A 135 0.98 3.37 -15.87
N ASN A 136 1.41 4.28 -16.74
CA ASN A 136 1.85 5.62 -16.36
C ASN A 136 0.78 6.69 -16.48
N LYS A 137 -0.39 6.36 -17.06
CA LYS A 137 -1.53 7.27 -17.10
C LYS A 137 -2.08 7.42 -15.69
N ILE A 138 -2.11 8.66 -15.20
CA ILE A 138 -2.83 9.00 -13.97
C ILE A 138 -4.31 8.81 -14.29
N ILE A 139 -4.98 7.94 -13.55
CA ILE A 139 -6.45 7.84 -13.60
C ILE A 139 -6.97 9.14 -12.99
N GLU A 140 -7.40 10.07 -13.83
CA GLU A 140 -8.26 11.16 -13.40
C GLU A 140 -9.59 10.53 -12.97
N ILE A 141 -9.89 10.63 -11.67
CA ILE A 141 -11.18 10.24 -11.13
C ILE A 141 -12.17 11.31 -11.60
N GLU A 142 -12.91 11.01 -12.65
CA GLU A 142 -14.08 11.77 -13.04
C GLU A 142 -15.07 11.79 -11.87
N LYS A 143 -15.44 12.99 -11.43
CA LYS A 143 -16.54 13.23 -10.51
C LYS A 143 -17.82 12.69 -11.16
N PRO A 144 -18.64 11.87 -10.49
CA PRO A 144 -19.97 11.57 -11.00
C PRO A 144 -20.85 12.81 -10.77
N THR A 145 -20.96 13.67 -11.78
CA THR A 145 -21.81 14.89 -11.74
C THR A 145 -22.71 15.03 -12.97
N GLU A 146 -23.06 13.94 -13.65
CA GLU A 146 -23.89 14.00 -14.85
C GLU A 146 -24.90 12.84 -14.97
N VAL A 147 -25.78 12.71 -13.98
CA VAL A 147 -27.13 12.20 -14.19
C VAL A 147 -28.03 13.06 -13.30
N ILE A 148 -29.21 13.45 -13.78
CA ILE A 148 -30.13 14.50 -13.26
C ILE A 148 -29.88 15.89 -13.88
N LYS A 149 -30.03 15.97 -15.20
CA LYS A 149 -30.56 17.15 -15.90
C LYS A 149 -31.74 16.72 -16.75
N GLU A 150 -32.93 16.67 -16.15
CA GLU A 150 -34.24 16.85 -16.81
C GLU A 150 -35.27 17.13 -15.69
N ALA A 151 -36.10 18.16 -15.89
CA ALA A 151 -36.88 18.94 -14.90
C ALA A 151 -38.08 18.17 -14.25
N PRO A 152 -38.84 18.70 -13.23
CA PRO A 152 -38.95 20.07 -12.71
C PRO A 152 -38.83 20.24 -11.17
N LYS A 153 -38.96 21.50 -10.72
CA LYS A 153 -38.22 22.12 -9.61
C LYS A 153 -39.02 22.36 -8.31
N GLU A 154 -40.16 21.71 -8.09
CA GLU A 154 -41.08 22.16 -7.01
C GLU A 154 -41.49 21.12 -5.94
N GLU A 155 -41.16 19.84 -6.05
CA GLU A 155 -41.62 18.85 -5.04
C GLU A 155 -40.58 18.48 -3.95
N ILE A 156 -39.30 18.85 -4.09
CA ILE A 156 -38.22 18.38 -3.19
C ILE A 156 -38.15 19.15 -1.85
N LYS A 157 -38.86 20.28 -1.71
CA LYS A 157 -38.83 21.05 -0.45
C LYS A 157 -39.73 20.46 0.66
N GLU A 158 -40.67 19.59 0.33
CA GLU A 158 -41.59 19.02 1.32
C GLU A 158 -41.14 17.67 1.89
N GLU A 159 -40.42 16.85 1.13
CA GLU A 159 -39.95 15.54 1.63
C GLU A 159 -38.77 15.66 2.61
N VAL A 160 -37.84 16.60 2.38
CA VAL A 160 -36.68 16.82 3.29
C VAL A 160 -37.11 17.37 4.66
N LYS A 161 -38.30 17.97 4.78
CA LYS A 161 -38.84 18.50 6.04
C LYS A 161 -39.48 17.41 6.93
N LYS A 162 -39.84 16.26 6.37
CA LYS A 162 -40.47 15.16 7.13
C LYS A 162 -39.45 14.22 7.75
N GLU A 163 -38.32 13.95 7.09
CA GLU A 163 -37.34 12.98 7.61
C GLU A 163 -36.45 13.50 8.76
N ILE A 164 -36.29 14.83 8.91
CA ILE A 164 -35.45 15.41 9.98
C ILE A 164 -36.17 15.43 11.35
N LYS A 165 -37.47 15.10 11.41
CA LYS A 165 -38.29 15.29 12.63
C LYS A 165 -38.39 14.08 13.58
N ASP A 166 -37.96 12.88 13.16
CA ASP A 166 -38.30 11.64 13.89
C ASP A 166 -37.13 10.92 14.59
N SER A 167 -35.93 11.51 14.73
CA SER A 167 -34.87 10.81 15.49
C SER A 167 -33.85 11.69 16.22
N ILE A 168 -34.33 12.59 17.08
CA ILE A 168 -33.61 13.04 18.29
C ILE A 168 -34.65 12.96 19.41
N PRO A 169 -34.46 12.29 20.57
CA PRO A 169 -33.60 12.77 21.68
C PRO A 169 -33.08 11.64 22.63
N GLU A 170 -32.31 11.81 23.71
CA GLU A 170 -31.52 12.84 24.41
C GLU A 170 -30.72 12.06 25.49
N SER A 171 -29.41 12.28 25.64
CA SER A 171 -28.73 13.06 26.71
C SER A 171 -28.67 12.32 28.07
N PRO A 172 -27.78 12.63 29.04
CA PRO A 172 -27.16 13.94 29.36
C PRO A 172 -25.62 13.80 29.65
N GLU A 173 -24.73 14.78 29.84
CA GLU A 173 -24.68 16.17 30.37
C GLU A 173 -23.47 16.87 29.67
N THR A 174 -23.63 18.01 28.98
CA THR A 174 -23.25 19.40 29.39
C THR A 174 -21.78 19.54 29.84
N GLU A 175 -20.95 20.45 29.32
CA GLU A 175 -21.08 21.91 29.41
C GLU A 175 -20.16 22.67 28.40
N THR A 176 -20.69 23.83 27.99
CA THR A 176 -20.02 25.11 27.65
C THR A 176 -19.10 25.22 26.43
N SER A 177 -19.79 25.44 25.30
CA SER A 177 -19.49 26.51 24.35
C SER A 177 -19.34 27.87 25.06
N GLU A 178 -18.12 28.31 25.34
CA GLU A 178 -17.83 29.72 25.64
C GLU A 178 -16.35 30.13 25.46
N SER A 179 -15.51 29.29 24.84
CA SER A 179 -14.05 29.54 24.80
C SER A 179 -13.36 29.36 23.44
N LYS A 180 -14.12 29.23 22.33
CA LYS A 180 -13.51 29.20 20.98
C LYS A 180 -13.94 30.32 20.03
N GLU A 181 -14.97 31.09 20.37
CA GLU A 181 -15.20 32.38 19.72
C GLU A 181 -14.15 33.42 20.16
N ASN A 182 -13.67 33.34 21.40
CA ASN A 182 -12.58 34.20 21.90
C ASN A 182 -11.17 33.83 21.38
N ALA A 183 -11.02 32.78 20.56
CA ALA A 183 -9.73 32.41 19.95
C ALA A 183 -9.56 32.96 18.52
N ALA A 184 -10.63 33.42 17.88
CA ALA A 184 -10.58 33.98 16.53
C ALA A 184 -10.29 35.49 16.52
N GLU A 185 -10.66 36.22 17.58
CA GLU A 185 -10.44 37.67 17.65
C GLU A 185 -9.03 38.08 18.13
N GLU A 186 -8.36 37.25 18.95
CA GLU A 186 -7.03 37.58 19.49
C GLU A 186 -5.88 37.40 18.47
N ILE A 187 -6.13 36.73 17.35
CA ILE A 187 -5.13 36.51 16.28
C ILE A 187 -5.22 37.64 15.23
N ALA A 188 -6.40 38.24 15.03
CA ALA A 188 -6.62 39.32 14.08
C ALA A 188 -6.07 40.69 14.54
N GLU A 189 -5.89 40.89 15.85
CA GLU A 189 -5.34 42.14 16.40
C GLU A 189 -3.79 42.15 16.48
N LYS A 190 -3.14 40.98 16.48
CA LYS A 190 -1.67 40.88 16.50
C LYS A 190 -1.01 41.15 15.14
N GLU A 191 -1.69 40.90 14.03
CA GLU A 191 -1.14 41.17 12.68
C GLU A 191 -1.26 42.63 12.22
N LYS A 192 -2.03 43.47 12.93
CA LYS A 192 -2.16 44.92 12.61
C LYS A 192 -1.16 45.83 13.35
N LYS A 193 -0.31 45.28 14.21
CA LYS A 193 0.64 46.07 15.03
C LYS A 193 2.11 45.88 14.66
N GLU A 194 2.40 45.13 13.60
CA GLU A 194 3.78 44.85 13.11
C GLU A 194 4.04 45.30 11.66
N GLN A 195 3.25 46.26 11.14
CA GLN A 195 3.57 47.03 9.92
C GLN A 195 3.56 48.54 10.18
#